data_AF-D9Q024-F1
#
_entry.id   AF-D9Q024-F1
#
_cell.length_a   1.000
_cell.length_b   1.000
_cell.length_c   1.000
_cell.angle_alpha   90.00
_cell.angle_beta   90.00
_cell.angle_gamma   90.00
#
_symmetry.space_group_name_H-M   'P 1'
#
loop_
_entity.id
_entity.type
_entity.pdbx_description
1 polymer ?
#
loop_
_entity_poly.entity_id
_entity_poly.type
_entity_poly.pdbx_seq_one_letter_code
_entity_poly.pdbx_strand_id
1 'polypeptide(L)'
;MIEKNLLDGNYVIKLESEGLKTFIIDTDVGLKPGVRVDCVKALNYNGIKLCYVKRPEGCTLVVLITENRSEVIGCYVVGYAGAAEGARDKCAQCAKEFSAAIDAATASKVQ
;
A
#
# COMPACT_ATOMS: atom_id res chain seq x y z
N MET A 1 -1.46 -6.88 -19.43
CA MET A 1 -0.94 -5.71 -20.17
C MET A 1 -0.56 -4.60 -19.19
N ILE A 2 0.67 -4.08 -19.18
CA ILE A 2 1.02 -2.90 -18.34
C ILE A 2 0.54 -1.65 -19.08
N GLU A 3 -0.65 -1.17 -18.73
CA GLU A 3 -1.13 0.13 -19.22
C GLU A 3 -0.74 1.19 -18.19
N LYS A 4 0.20 2.06 -18.55
CA LYS A 4 0.73 3.12 -17.69
C LYS A 4 -0.04 4.41 -17.96
N ASN A 5 -0.90 4.80 -17.02
CA ASN A 5 -1.48 6.14 -16.99
C ASN A 5 -0.83 6.92 -15.85
N LEU A 6 -0.23 8.06 -16.18
CA LEU A 6 0.26 9.04 -15.22
C LEU A 6 -0.90 9.98 -14.88
N LEU A 7 -1.39 9.91 -13.65
CA LEU A 7 -2.40 10.83 -13.12
C LEU A 7 -1.85 11.39 -11.81
N ASP A 8 -1.58 12.70 -11.78
CA ASP A 8 -1.13 13.43 -10.58
C ASP A 8 0.10 12.81 -9.87
N GLY A 9 1.09 12.33 -10.63
CA GLY A 9 2.32 11.74 -10.07
C GLY A 9 2.24 10.25 -9.72
N ASN A 10 1.06 9.63 -9.88
CA ASN A 10 0.83 8.22 -9.57
C ASN A 10 0.96 7.32 -10.80
N TYR A 11 1.45 6.10 -10.59
CA TYR A 11 1.50 5.07 -11.63
C TYR A 11 0.41 4.03 -11.39
N VAL A 12 -0.54 3.96 -12.31
CA VAL A 12 -1.51 2.85 -12.34
C VAL A 12 -0.94 1.75 -13.22
N ILE A 13 -0.80 0.54 -12.68
CA ILE A 13 -0.41 -0.68 -13.38
C ILE A 13 -1.58 -1.65 -13.34
N LYS A 14 -2.18 -1.91 -14.49
CA LYS A 14 -3.20 -2.95 -14.62
C LYS A 14 -2.52 -4.31 -14.72
N LEU A 15 -2.88 -5.26 -13.86
CA LEU A 15 -2.41 -6.63 -13.95
C LEU A 15 -3.59 -7.52 -14.37
N GLU A 16 -3.55 -8.01 -15.60
CA GLU A 16 -4.48 -9.05 -16.04
C GLU A 16 -4.11 -10.34 -15.33
N SER A 17 -4.81 -10.65 -14.25
CA SER A 17 -4.70 -11.90 -13.51
C SER A 17 -6.10 -12.49 -13.30
N GLU A 18 -6.18 -13.76 -12.88
CA GLU A 18 -7.45 -14.32 -12.39
C GLU A 18 -7.95 -13.47 -11.20
N GLY A 19 -9.08 -12.79 -11.41
CA GLY A 19 -9.54 -11.69 -10.56
C GLY A 19 -8.98 -10.35 -11.03
N LEU A 20 -9.89 -9.40 -11.30
CA LEU A 20 -9.58 -8.05 -11.79
C LEU A 20 -8.77 -7.29 -10.72
N LYS A 21 -7.46 -7.14 -10.94
CA LYS A 21 -6.53 -6.49 -10.01
C LYS A 21 -5.90 -5.26 -10.66
N THR A 22 -6.01 -4.14 -9.98
CA THR A 22 -5.33 -2.89 -10.36
C THR A 22 -4.28 -2.59 -9.31
N PHE A 23 -3.04 -2.42 -9.73
CA PHE A 23 -1.95 -1.98 -8.88
C PHE A 23 -1.78 -0.48 -9.02
N ILE A 24 -1.74 0.23 -7.91
CA ILE A 24 -1.56 1.69 -7.85
C ILE A 24 -0.25 1.93 -7.10
N ILE A 25 0.67 2.65 -7.72
CA ILE A 25 1.86 3.19 -7.09
C ILE A 25 1.53 4.66 -6.83
N ASP A 26 1.20 4.94 -5.58
CA ASP A 26 0.96 6.27 -5.03
C ASP A 26 1.67 6.30 -3.67
N THR A 27 2.64 7.19 -3.54
CA THR A 27 3.68 7.12 -2.51
C THR A 27 3.85 8.47 -1.84
N ASP A 28 2.96 8.77 -0.91
CA ASP A 28 3.11 9.95 -0.04
C ASP A 28 2.68 9.67 1.41
N VAL A 29 2.58 8.39 1.79
CA VAL A 29 2.19 7.98 3.15
C VAL A 29 3.40 7.39 3.88
N GLY A 30 4.17 8.29 4.50
CA GLY A 30 5.25 7.92 5.42
C GLY A 30 4.69 7.35 6.72
N LEU A 31 5.28 6.25 7.20
CA LEU A 31 4.98 5.67 8.51
C LEU A 31 6.01 6.13 9.53
N LYS A 32 5.63 6.19 10.81
CA LYS A 32 6.56 6.54 11.88
C LYS A 32 7.72 5.53 11.98
N PRO A 33 8.93 5.98 12.35
CA PRO A 33 10.05 5.09 12.65
C PRO A 33 9.71 4.08 13.75
N GLY A 34 10.22 2.85 13.65
CA GLY A 34 10.05 1.81 14.68
C GLY A 34 8.70 1.10 14.69
N VAL A 35 7.79 1.43 13.76
CA VAL A 35 6.50 0.75 13.62
C VAL A 35 6.69 -0.71 13.21
N ARG A 36 6.04 -1.62 13.95
CA ARG A 36 5.91 -3.02 13.54
C ARG A 36 4.76 -3.15 12.55
N VAL A 37 5.05 -3.71 11.38
CA VAL A 37 4.07 -3.99 10.35
C VAL A 37 3.91 -5.51 10.20
N ASP A 38 2.70 -6.00 10.39
CA ASP A 38 2.37 -7.42 10.21
C ASP A 38 2.15 -7.73 8.73
N CYS A 39 3.16 -8.33 8.12
CA CYS A 39 3.17 -8.68 6.71
C CYS A 39 2.47 -10.02 6.48
N VAL A 40 1.53 -10.09 5.53
CA VAL A 40 1.03 -11.37 5.03
C VAL A 40 2.03 -12.05 4.09
N LYS A 41 2.87 -11.24 3.45
CA LYS A 41 4.00 -11.68 2.62
C LYS A 41 5.09 -10.63 2.72
N ALA A 42 6.35 -11.04 2.66
CA ALA A 42 7.48 -10.12 2.57
C ALA A 42 8.46 -10.57 1.50
N LEU A 43 9.02 -9.61 0.76
CA LEU A 43 10.17 -9.81 -0.13
C LEU A 43 11.34 -9.02 0.44
N ASN A 44 12.51 -9.65 0.55
CA ASN A 44 13.71 -9.00 1.07
C ASN A 44 14.78 -8.94 -0.02
N TYR A 45 15.39 -7.79 -0.21
CA TYR A 45 16.46 -7.58 -1.18
C TYR A 45 17.40 -6.47 -0.70
N ASN A 46 18.68 -6.77 -0.46
CA ASN A 46 19.72 -5.80 -0.11
C ASN A 46 19.31 -4.76 0.97
N GLY A 47 18.82 -5.22 2.12
CA GLY A 47 18.40 -4.33 3.22
C GLY A 47 17.05 -3.63 3.01
N ILE A 48 16.39 -3.89 1.88
CA ILE A 48 15.03 -3.43 1.60
C ILE A 48 14.06 -4.59 1.82
N LYS A 49 12.99 -4.34 2.58
CA LYS A 49 11.89 -5.26 2.78
C LYS A 49 10.61 -4.68 2.20
N LEU A 50 10.02 -5.35 1.21
CA LEU A 50 8.67 -5.07 0.71
C LEU A 50 7.67 -5.93 1.46
N CYS A 51 6.91 -5.30 2.34
CA CYS A 51 5.92 -5.93 3.19
C CYS A 51 4.52 -5.74 2.60
N TYR A 52 3.83 -6.84 2.32
CA TYR A 52 2.46 -6.81 1.83
C TYR A 52 1.50 -6.91 3.01
N VAL A 53 0.56 -5.97 3.12
CA VAL A 53 -0.40 -5.88 4.23
C VAL A 53 -1.81 -6.02 3.68
N LYS A 54 -2.46 -7.16 3.98
CA LYS A 54 -3.83 -7.41 3.54
C LYS A 54 -4.81 -6.65 4.43
N ARG A 55 -5.69 -5.85 3.83
CA ARG A 55 -6.75 -5.12 4.52
C ARG A 55 -8.11 -5.81 4.29
N PRO A 56 -9.07 -5.69 5.23
CA PRO A 56 -10.38 -6.35 5.13
C PRO A 56 -11.19 -5.97 3.88
N GLU A 57 -11.02 -4.74 3.38
CA GLU A 57 -11.85 -4.16 2.31
C GLU A 57 -11.30 -4.39 0.90
N GLY A 58 -10.60 -5.50 0.66
CA GLY A 58 -10.12 -5.87 -0.67
C GLY A 58 -8.92 -5.07 -1.18
N CYS A 59 -8.20 -4.39 -0.28
CA CYS A 59 -6.94 -3.71 -0.57
C CYS A 59 -5.75 -4.47 0.04
N THR A 60 -4.64 -4.55 -0.69
CA THR A 60 -3.34 -5.00 -0.16
C THR A 60 -2.32 -3.89 -0.33
N LEU A 61 -1.84 -3.32 0.77
CA LEU A 61 -0.81 -2.28 0.73
C LEU A 61 0.58 -2.92 0.54
N VAL A 62 1.47 -2.20 -0.14
CA VAL A 62 2.89 -2.52 -0.24
C VAL A 62 3.65 -1.49 0.57
N VAL A 63 4.26 -1.94 1.66
CA VAL A 63 5.05 -1.11 2.56
C VAL A 63 6.53 -1.38 2.29
N LEU A 64 7.24 -0.35 1.87
CA LEU A 64 8.69 -0.33 1.83
C LEU A 64 9.21 -0.16 3.26
N ILE A 65 10.04 -1.08 3.71
CA ILE A 65 10.71 -1.03 5.01
C ILE A 65 12.22 -1.07 4.75
N THR A 66 12.91 -0.08 5.29
CA THR A 66 14.37 0.02 5.31
C THR A 66 14.81 0.22 6.77
N GLU A 67 16.12 0.26 7.01
CA GLU A 67 16.65 0.48 8.37
C GLU A 67 16.14 1.78 9.00
N ASN A 68 15.95 2.83 8.20
CA ASN A 68 15.68 4.18 8.70
C ASN A 68 14.25 4.67 8.45
N ARG A 69 13.47 3.99 7.60
CA ARG A 69 12.11 4.41 7.25
C ARG A 69 11.21 3.27 6.83
N SER A 70 9.93 3.49 7.07
CA SER A 70 8.83 2.66 6.56
C SER A 70 7.84 3.57 5.81
N GLU A 71 7.37 3.14 4.65
CA GLU A 71 6.54 3.96 3.77
C GLU A 71 5.58 3.08 2.96
N VAL A 72 4.33 3.50 2.78
CA VAL A 72 3.43 2.84 1.84
C VAL A 72 3.78 3.32 0.42
N ILE A 73 4.25 2.40 -0.42
CA ILE A 73 4.69 2.70 -1.79
C ILE A 73 3.70 2.26 -2.87
N GLY A 74 2.53 1.78 -2.46
CA GLY A 74 1.46 1.42 -3.38
C GLY A 74 0.49 0.42 -2.79
N CYS A 75 -0.48 0.02 -3.60
CA CYS A 75 -1.47 -0.96 -3.20
C CYS A 75 -2.03 -1.76 -4.39
N TYR A 76 -2.58 -2.93 -4.08
CA TYR A 76 -3.45 -3.70 -4.96
C TYR A 76 -4.88 -3.53 -4.51
N VAL A 77 -5.77 -3.16 -5.42
CA VAL A 77 -7.21 -3.15 -5.18
C VAL A 77 -7.89 -4.17 -6.09
N VAL A 78 -8.82 -4.92 -5.50
CA VAL A 78 -9.60 -5.96 -6.19
C VAL A 78 -10.97 -5.40 -6.54
N GLY A 79 -11.50 -5.76 -7.72
CA GLY A 79 -12.87 -5.43 -8.12
C GLY A 79 -13.03 -4.11 -8.88
N TYR A 80 -11.92 -3.39 -9.16
CA TYR A 80 -11.91 -2.13 -9.90
C TYR A 80 -11.36 -2.31 -11.31
N ALA A 81 -12.03 -3.12 -12.12
CA ALA A 81 -11.67 -3.31 -13.52
C ALA A 81 -11.93 -2.04 -14.34
N GLY A 82 -10.86 -1.32 -14.70
CA GLY A 82 -10.95 -0.20 -15.64
C GLY A 82 -11.25 1.18 -15.02
N ALA A 83 -11.71 1.26 -13.77
CA ALA A 83 -11.91 2.53 -13.07
C ALA A 83 -10.63 2.97 -12.33
N ALA A 84 -9.67 3.55 -13.05
CA ALA A 84 -8.38 3.97 -12.49
C ALA A 84 -8.54 4.98 -11.33
N GLU A 85 -9.48 5.92 -11.44
CA GLU A 85 -9.77 6.91 -10.39
C GLU A 85 -10.35 6.26 -9.13
N GLY A 86 -11.37 5.42 -9.26
CA GLY A 86 -11.96 4.70 -8.11
C GLY A 86 -10.96 3.75 -7.43
N ALA A 87 -10.09 3.11 -8.21
CA ALA A 87 -8.99 2.30 -7.68
C ALA A 87 -7.98 3.13 -6.89
N ARG A 88 -7.62 4.32 -7.39
CA ARG A 88 -6.71 5.26 -6.73
C ARG A 88 -7.31 5.77 -5.42
N ASP A 89 -8.55 6.24 -5.45
CA ASP A 89 -9.21 6.78 -4.25
C ASP A 89 -9.32 5.71 -3.16
N LYS A 90 -9.63 4.47 -3.56
CA LYS A 90 -9.64 3.34 -2.63
C LYS A 90 -8.25 3.04 -2.05
N CYS A 91 -7.22 3.11 -2.89
CA CYS A 91 -5.82 2.95 -2.47
C CYS A 91 -5.44 3.97 -1.40
N ALA A 92 -5.69 5.26 -1.69
CA ALA A 92 -5.39 6.38 -0.80
C ALA A 92 -6.15 6.26 0.53
N GLN A 93 -7.43 5.89 0.48
CA GLN A 93 -8.22 5.63 1.68
C GLN A 93 -7.59 4.52 2.54
N CYS A 94 -7.27 3.36 1.93
CA CYS A 94 -6.69 2.26 2.68
C CYS A 94 -5.32 2.59 3.30
N ALA A 95 -4.49 3.38 2.61
CA ALA A 95 -3.22 3.83 3.14
C ALA A 95 -3.41 4.79 4.34
N LYS A 96 -4.35 5.73 4.25
CA LYS A 96 -4.69 6.66 5.35
C LYS A 96 -5.20 5.94 6.59
N GLU A 97 -6.14 5.01 6.42
CA GLU A 97 -6.68 4.21 7.54
C GLU A 97 -5.62 3.34 8.20
N PHE A 98 -4.70 2.78 7.41
CA PHE A 98 -3.59 2.01 7.94
C PHE A 98 -2.63 2.88 8.76
N SER A 99 -2.26 4.06 8.26
CA SER A 99 -1.42 5.01 9.02
C SER A 99 -2.10 5.43 10.33
N ALA A 100 -3.39 5.78 10.28
CA ALA A 100 -4.15 6.16 11.47
C ALA A 100 -4.23 5.03 12.50
N ALA A 101 -4.43 3.79 12.07
CA ALA A 101 -4.45 2.62 12.95
C ALA A 101 -3.08 2.38 13.62
N ILE A 102 -1.98 2.57 12.88
CA ILE A 102 -0.63 2.51 13.42
C ILE A 102 -0.41 3.61 14.47
N ASP A 103 -0.84 4.82 14.19
CA ASP A 103 -0.72 5.95 15.11
C ASP A 103 -1.47 5.70 16.41
N ALA A 104 -2.71 5.20 16.32
CA ALA A 104 -3.52 4.84 17.49
C ALA A 104 -2.88 3.71 18.31
N ALA A 105 -2.39 2.65 17.65
CA ALA A 105 -1.73 1.53 18.32
C ALA A 105 -0.41 1.93 19.01
N THR A 106 0.27 2.96 18.48
CA THR A 106 1.51 3.49 19.07
C THR A 106 1.20 4.39 20.26
N ALA A 107 0.16 5.24 20.18
CA ALA A 107 -0.27 6.10 21.28
C ALA A 107 -0.73 5.30 22.50
N SER A 108 -1.39 4.16 22.28
CA SER A 108 -1.94 3.32 23.36
C SER A 108 -0.88 2.54 24.16
N LYS A 109 0.38 2.51 23.72
CA LYS A 109 1.50 1.83 24.43
C LYS A 109 2.29 2.75 25.37
N VAL A 110 1.93 4.02 25.43
CA VAL A 110 2.61 5.05 26.25
C VAL A 110 1.83 5.38 27.54
N GLN A 111 0.70 4.70 27.79
CA GLN A 111 -0.08 4.80 29.03
C GLN A 111 0.18 3.62 29.97
#